data_AF-A0A9E6WGR3-F1
#
_entry.id   AF-A0A9E6WGR3-F1
#
_cell.length_a   1.000
_cell.length_b   1.000
_cell.length_c   1.000
_cell.angle_alpha   90.00
_cell.angle_beta   90.00
_cell.angle_gamma   90.00
#
_symmetry.space_group_name_H-M   'P 1'
#
loop_
_entity.id
_entity.type
_entity.pdbx_description
1 polymer ?
#
loop_
_entity_poly.entity_id
_entity_poly.type
_entity_poly.pdbx_seq_one_letter_code
_entity_poly.pdbx_strand_id
1 'polypeptide(L)' 'TAALNERQIKVLNRLLDGFEGKMTSSKWAIIAKCSQDTANRDIGALLDLGLLRKGEGGGRNTHYELVL' A
#
# COMPACT_ATOMS: atom_id res chain seq x y z
N THR A 1 5.08 -18.31 5.55
CA THR A 1 5.25 -16.88 5.28
C THR A 1 5.11 -16.68 3.78
N ALA A 2 4.11 -15.93 3.33
CA ALA A 2 3.97 -15.63 1.91
C ALA A 2 5.07 -14.64 1.49
N ALA A 3 5.77 -14.93 0.41
CA ALA A 3 6.77 -14.02 -0.12
C ALA A 3 6.11 -12.75 -0.68
N LEU A 4 6.71 -11.59 -0.43
CA LEU A 4 6.24 -10.33 -1.01
C LEU A 4 6.52 -10.32 -2.52
N ASN A 5 5.56 -9.83 -3.29
CA ASN A 5 5.75 -9.66 -4.73
C ASN A 5 6.52 -8.37 -5.06
N GLU A 6 7.05 -8.27 -6.27
CA GLU A 6 7.89 -7.13 -6.70
C GLU A 6 7.17 -5.77 -6.59
N ARG A 7 5.85 -5.74 -6.84
CA ARG A 7 5.05 -4.50 -6.73
C ARG A 7 4.93 -4.06 -5.28
N GLN A 8 4.67 -5.01 -4.37
CA GLN A 8 4.60 -4.75 -2.94
C GLN A 8 5.95 -4.23 -2.42
N ILE A 9 7.04 -4.92 -2.74
CA ILE A 9 8.40 -4.50 -2.35
C ILE A 9 8.68 -3.08 -2.84
N LYS A 10 8.37 -2.79 -4.11
CA LYS A 10 8.58 -1.47 -4.71
C LYS A 10 7.85 -0.36 -3.94
N VAL A 11 6.58 -0.55 -3.62
CA VAL A 11 5.80 0.50 -2.93
C VAL A 11 6.19 0.60 -1.47
N LEU A 12 6.50 -0.51 -0.79
CA LEU A 12 6.99 -0.51 0.59
C LEU A 12 8.32 0.23 0.71
N ASN A 13 9.28 -0.03 -0.18
CA ASN A 13 10.54 0.72 -0.22
C ASN A 13 10.29 2.21 -0.41
N ARG A 14 9.36 2.59 -1.31
CA ARG A 14 9.00 3.99 -1.50
C ARG A 14 8.41 4.64 -0.24
N LEU A 15 7.63 3.91 0.56
CA LEU A 15 7.11 4.39 1.83
C LEU A 15 8.23 4.57 2.86
N LEU A 16 9.16 3.62 2.94
CA LEU A 16 10.34 3.67 3.82
C LEU A 16 11.30 4.81 3.46
N ASP A 17 11.44 5.13 2.18
CA ASP A 17 12.28 6.23 1.68
C ASP A 17 11.74 7.65 2.00
N GLY A 18 10.62 7.76 2.72
CA GLY A 18 10.00 9.04 3.05
C GLY A 18 8.99 9.49 2.00
N PHE A 19 7.92 8.71 1.81
CA PHE A 19 6.84 9.07 0.91
C PHE A 19 6.03 10.28 1.40
N GLU A 20 5.93 11.32 0.59
CA GLU A 20 5.12 12.50 0.92
C GLU A 20 3.62 12.30 0.66
N GLY A 21 2.84 12.57 1.70
CA GLY A 21 1.37 12.53 1.67
C GLY A 21 0.78 11.14 1.86
N LYS A 22 -0.52 11.02 1.62
CA LYS A 22 -1.29 9.79 1.88
C LYS A 22 -1.11 8.75 0.79
N MET A 23 -0.81 7.49 1.16
CA MET A 23 -0.78 6.36 0.23
C MET A 23 -2.19 5.82 0.03
N THR A 24 -2.77 6.05 -1.15
CA THR A 24 -4.08 5.52 -1.54
C THR A 24 -3.90 4.38 -2.54
N SER A 25 -4.93 3.56 -2.75
CA SER A 25 -4.85 2.49 -3.76
C SER A 25 -4.66 3.02 -5.18
N SER A 26 -5.09 4.25 -5.48
CA SER A 26 -4.82 4.88 -6.77
C SER A 26 -3.36 5.31 -6.94
N LYS A 27 -2.74 5.86 -5.89
CA LYS A 27 -1.29 6.13 -5.93
C LYS A 27 -0.49 4.84 -6.02
N TRP A 28 -0.92 3.80 -5.30
CA TRP A 28 -0.33 2.47 -5.41
C TRP A 28 -0.36 1.95 -6.84
N ALA A 29 -1.54 1.96 -7.49
CA ALA A 29 -1.72 1.52 -8.87
C ALA A 29 -0.76 2.24 -9.84
N ILE A 30 -0.60 3.56 -9.68
CA ILE A 30 0.32 4.36 -10.50
C ILE A 30 1.79 3.96 -10.26
N ILE A 31 2.22 3.84 -9.01
CA ILE A 31 3.62 3.50 -8.66
C ILE A 31 3.95 2.07 -9.11
N ALA A 32 3.04 1.14 -8.85
CA ALA A 32 3.19 -0.28 -9.17
C ALA A 32 2.88 -0.62 -10.64
N LYS A 33 2.38 0.35 -11.42
CA LYS A 33 1.94 0.19 -12.82
C LYS A 33 0.95 -0.98 -12.98
N CYS A 34 -0.05 -1.05 -12.10
CA CYS A 34 -1.06 -2.09 -12.11
C CYS A 34 -2.48 -1.51 -12.06
N SER A 35 -3.50 -2.35 -12.26
CA SER A 35 -4.89 -1.91 -12.13
C SER A 35 -5.24 -1.57 -10.67
N GLN A 36 -6.29 -0.77 -10.47
CA GLN A 36 -6.82 -0.47 -9.14
C GLN A 36 -7.17 -1.74 -8.35
N ASP A 37 -7.75 -2.74 -9.01
CA ASP A 37 -8.10 -4.02 -8.38
C ASP A 37 -6.85 -4.79 -7.94
N THR A 38 -5.79 -4.76 -8.75
CA THR A 38 -4.51 -5.38 -8.39
C THR A 38 -3.87 -4.66 -7.22
N ALA A 39 -3.90 -3.32 -7.21
CA ALA A 39 -3.42 -2.52 -6.08
C ALA A 39 -4.20 -2.82 -4.79
N ASN A 40 -5.52 -2.96 -4.86
CA ASN A 40 -6.34 -3.31 -3.71
C ASN A 40 -6.00 -4.72 -3.17
N ARG A 41 -5.71 -5.70 -4.04
CA ARG A 41 -5.25 -7.04 -3.62
C ARG A 41 -3.86 -6.99 -2.99
N ASP A 42 -2.92 -6.26 -3.60
CA ASP A 42 -1.57 -6.09 -3.07
C ASP A 42 -1.62 -5.46 -1.66
N ILE A 43 -2.43 -4.41 -1.48
CA ILE A 43 -2.64 -3.73 -0.19
C ILE A 43 -3.32 -4.66 0.81
N GLY A 44 -4.38 -5.37 0.40
CA GLY A 44 -5.11 -6.32 1.26
C GLY A 44 -4.17 -7.38 1.84
N ALA A 45 -3.34 -7.99 1.00
CA ALA A 45 -2.34 -8.96 1.47
C ALA A 45 -1.35 -8.35 2.48
N LEU A 46 -0.97 -7.08 2.34
CA LEU A 46 -0.07 -6.41 3.28
C LEU A 46 -0.76 -6.00 4.59
N LEU A 47 -2.07 -5.71 4.56
CA LEU A 47 -2.88 -5.55 5.76
C LEU A 47 -2.97 -6.86 6.53
N ASP A 48 -3.23 -7.97 5.83
CA ASP A 48 -3.32 -9.32 6.44
C ASP A 48 -1.98 -9.77 7.03
N LEU A 49 -0.87 -9.36 6.42
CA LEU A 49 0.49 -9.57 6.95
C LEU A 49 0.86 -8.61 8.09
N GLY A 50 0.02 -7.64 8.42
CA GLY A 50 0.30 -6.64 9.46
C GLY A 50 1.40 -5.63 9.09
N LEU A 51 1.77 -5.53 7.80
CA LEU A 51 2.79 -4.60 7.31
C LEU A 51 2.22 -3.22 7.00
N LEU A 52 0.92 -3.16 6.68
CA LEU A 52 0.18 -1.92 6.51
C LEU A 52 -0.98 -1.86 7.50
N ARG A 53 -1.42 -0.63 7.79
CA ARG A 53 -2.69 -0.34 8.45
C ARG A 53 -3.47 0.72 7.67
N LYS A 54 -4.78 0.80 7.89
CA LYS A 54 -5.57 1.96 7.45
C LYS A 54 -5.23 3.15 8.36
N GLY A 55 -4.99 4.32 7.77
CA GLY A 55 -4.87 5.57 8.53
C GLY A 55 -6.22 6.00 9.13
N GLU A 56 -6.22 7.05 9.94
CA GLU A 56 -7.42 7.51 10.69
C GLU A 56 -8.57 8.00 9.78
N GLY A 57 -8.31 8.25 8.50
CA GLY A 57 -9.31 8.68 7.53
C GLY A 57 -10.10 7.52 6.91
N GLY A 58 -11.43 7.60 6.96
CA GLY A 58 -12.35 6.66 6.29
C GLY A 58 -12.95 7.18 4.98
N GLY A 59 -13.64 6.31 4.24
CA GLY A 59 -14.39 6.67 3.03
C GLY A 59 -13.51 7.24 1.93
N ARG A 60 -13.84 8.45 1.45
CA ARG A 60 -13.06 9.16 0.41
C ARG A 60 -11.64 9.54 0.85
N ASN A 61 -11.35 9.50 2.16
CA ASN A 61 -10.03 9.76 2.73
C ASN A 61 -9.26 8.49 3.13
N THR A 62 -9.68 7.33 2.64
CA THR A 62 -8.99 6.05 2.89
C THR A 62 -7.56 6.11 2.37
N HIS A 63 -6.62 5.80 3.24
CA HIS A 63 -5.20 5.68 2.92
C HIS A 63 -4.55 4.66 3.85
N TYR A 64 -3.33 4.27 3.50
CA TYR A 64 -2.59 3.20 4.12
C TYR A 64 -1.24 3.72 4.62
N GLU A 65 -0.81 3.21 5.76
CA GLU A 65 0.43 3.59 6.43
C GLU A 65 1.22 2.33 6.76
N LEU A 66 2.55 2.44 6.80
CA LEU A 66 3.40 1.38 7.34
C LEU A 66 3.07 1.17 8.82
N VAL A 67 3.04 -0.08 9.24
CA VAL A 67 3.08 -0.44 10.66
C VAL A 67 4.56 -0.47 11.05
N LEU A 68 4.98 0.49 11.88
CA LEU A 68 6.31 0.55 12.50
C LEU A 68 6.16 0.36 14.02
#